data_AF-A0A1G8VQ00-F1
#
_entry.id   AF-A0A1G8VQ00-F1
#
_cell.length_a   1.000
_cell.length_b   1.000
_cell.length_c   1.000
_cell.angle_alpha   90.00
_cell.angle_beta   90.00
_cell.angle_gamma   90.00
#
_symmetry.space_group_name_H-M   'P 1'
#
loop_
_entity.id
_entity.type
_entity.pdbx_description
1 polymer ?
#
loop_
_entity_poly.entity_id
_entity_poly.type
_entity_poly.pdbx_seq_one_letter_code
_entity_poly.pdbx_strand_id
1 'polypeptide(L)' 'MIQKQQSMIFSPFMAIYDLVIPKDNLLRKINELIDFSFLYDELKDKYCLDNGRNAIDPIRMFKYLLLKSI' A
#
# COMPACT_ATOMS: atom_id res chain seq x y z
N MET A 1 -1.38 -18.29 0.03
CA MET A 1 -2.06 -17.30 -0.83
C MET A 1 -1.75 -15.87 -0.37
N ILE A 2 -1.53 -14.93 -1.29
CA ILE A 2 -1.30 -13.51 -0.96
C ILE A 2 -2.61 -12.91 -0.46
N GLN A 3 -2.65 -12.46 0.79
CA GLN A 3 -3.82 -11.76 1.30
C GLN A 3 -3.80 -10.33 0.78
N LYS A 4 -4.85 -9.95 0.04
CA LYS A 4 -4.99 -8.55 -0.42
C LYS A 4 -5.07 -7.61 0.78
N GLN A 5 -4.38 -6.47 0.68
CA GLN A 5 -4.49 -5.40 1.66
C GLN A 5 -5.96 -5.03 1.84
N GLN A 6 -6.46 -5.14 3.07
CA GLN A 6 -7.80 -4.68 3.41
C GLN A 6 -7.89 -3.18 3.17
N SER A 7 -9.00 -2.73 2.58
CA SER A 7 -9.31 -1.31 2.44
C SER A 7 -9.28 -0.63 3.81
N MET A 8 -8.67 0.54 3.90
CA MET A 8 -8.73 1.32 5.14
C MET A 8 -10.18 1.73 5.42
N ILE A 9 -10.63 1.49 6.64
CA ILE A 9 -11.89 2.04 7.14
C ILE A 9 -11.61 3.48 7.52
N PHE A 10 -12.13 4.43 6.75
CA PHE A 10 -11.94 5.84 7.02
C PHE A 10 -12.94 6.36 8.05
N SER A 11 -12.50 7.36 8.81
CA SER A 11 -13.36 8.12 9.72
C SER A 11 -14.43 8.90 8.93
N PRO A 12 -15.63 9.13 9.50
CA PRO A 12 -16.63 10.05 8.93
C PRO A 12 -16.08 11.46 8.65
N PHE A 13 -14.98 11.85 9.33
CA PHE A 13 -14.35 13.15 9.19
C PHE A 13 -13.19 13.18 8.18
N MET A 14 -13.16 12.26 7.20
CA MET A 14 -12.08 12.19 6.20
C MET A 14 -11.87 13.50 5.44
N ALA A 15 -12.91 14.34 5.28
CA ALA A 15 -12.79 15.65 4.62
C ALA A 15 -11.76 16.58 5.30
N ILE A 16 -11.47 16.40 6.59
CA ILE A 16 -10.43 17.17 7.29
C ILE A 16 -9.04 16.90 6.69
N TYR A 17 -8.78 15.68 6.21
CA TYR A 17 -7.53 15.33 5.55
C TYR A 17 -7.23 16.26 4.36
N ASP A 18 -8.25 16.56 3.56
CA ASP A 18 -8.12 17.42 2.38
C ASP A 18 -7.92 18.89 2.71
N LEU A 19 -8.39 19.33 3.88
CA LEU A 19 -8.24 20.70 4.36
C LEU A 19 -6.88 20.94 5.02
N VAL A 20 -6.39 19.94 5.76
CA VAL A 20 -5.19 20.09 6.61
C VAL A 20 -3.91 19.67 5.87
N ILE A 21 -3.97 18.68 4.99
CA ILE A 21 -2.78 18.16 4.31
C ILE A 21 -2.62 18.86 2.95
N PRO A 22 -1.54 19.64 2.74
CA PRO A 22 -1.30 20.34 1.48
C PRO A 22 -1.30 19.39 0.28
N LYS A 23 -1.81 19.84 -0.86
CA LYS A 23 -1.87 19.04 -2.09
C LYS A 23 -0.49 18.66 -2.62
N ASP A 24 0.54 19.44 -2.30
CA ASP A 24 1.91 19.20 -2.70
C ASP A 24 2.69 18.25 -1.78
N ASN A 25 2.06 17.76 -0.70
CA ASN A 25 2.65 16.83 0.25
C ASN A 25 3.20 15.57 -0.44
N LEU A 26 4.42 15.19 -0.08
CA LEU A 26 5.13 14.06 -0.69
C LEU A 26 4.33 12.74 -0.64
N LEU A 27 3.75 12.41 0.52
CA LEU A 27 3.02 11.15 0.70
C LEU A 27 1.70 11.13 -0.08
N ARG A 28 1.03 12.29 -0.23
CA ARG A 28 -0.12 12.43 -1.13
C ARG A 28 0.28 12.13 -2.56
N LYS A 29 1.33 12.80 -3.05
CA LYS A 29 1.85 12.59 -4.40
C LYS A 29 2.24 11.13 -4.63
N ILE A 30 2.96 10.50 -3.70
CA ILE A 30 3.33 9.08 -3.79
C ILE A 30 2.08 8.20 -3.92
N ASN A 31 1.05 8.43 -3.09
CA ASN A 31 -0.15 7.61 -3.11
C ASN A 31 -1.06 7.88 -4.33
N GLU A 32 -1.05 9.09 -4.88
CA GLU A 32 -1.86 9.49 -6.04
C GLU A 32 -1.18 9.17 -7.39
N LEU A 33 0.16 9.25 -7.46
CA LEU A 33 0.92 9.10 -8.71
C LEU A 33 1.45 7.68 -8.94
N ILE A 34 1.65 6.90 -7.88
CA ILE A 34 2.22 5.56 -7.99
C ILE A 34 1.11 4.52 -7.89
N ASP A 35 0.85 3.83 -9.00
CA ASP A 35 0.13 2.57 -8.94
C ASP A 35 1.08 1.49 -8.41
N PHE A 36 0.79 0.92 -7.24
CA PHE A 36 1.59 -0.13 -6.62
C PHE A 36 1.23 -1.54 -7.11
N SER A 37 0.25 -1.68 -8.01
CA SER A 37 -0.20 -2.98 -8.53
C SER A 37 0.94 -3.78 -9.18
N PHE A 38 1.94 -3.10 -9.76
CA PHE A 38 3.13 -3.73 -10.38
C PHE A 38 3.90 -4.64 -9.41
N LEU A 39 3.83 -4.40 -8.10
CA LEU A 39 4.51 -5.23 -7.11
C LEU A 39 3.96 -6.66 -7.07
N TYR A 40 2.69 -6.86 -7.43
CA TYR A 40 2.16 -8.22 -7.56
C TYR A 40 2.81 -8.95 -8.72
N ASP A 41 2.95 -8.30 -9.88
CA ASP A 41 3.56 -8.91 -11.06
C ASP A 41 5.02 -9.29 -10.79
N GLU A 42 5.78 -8.41 -10.13
CA GLU A 42 7.21 -8.67 -9.85
C GLU A 42 7.46 -9.72 -8.76
N LEU A 43 6.50 -9.90 -7.85
CA LEU A 43 6.69 -10.78 -6.70
C LEU A 43 5.92 -12.09 -6.83
N LYS A 44 4.97 -12.22 -7.75
CA LYS A 44 4.09 -13.40 -7.87
C LYS A 44 4.88 -14.71 -7.91
N ASP A 45 5.93 -14.78 -8.72
CA ASP A 45 6.75 -15.99 -8.90
C ASP A 45 7.69 -16.27 -7.71
N LYS A 46 7.79 -15.33 -6.77
CA LYS A 46 8.55 -15.51 -5.52
C LYS A 46 7.70 -16.06 -4.38
N TYR A 47 6.37 -16.06 -4.54
CA TYR A 47 5.44 -16.60 -3.55
C TYR A 47 4.89 -17.95 -3.98
N CYS A 48 4.81 -18.87 -3.02
CA CYS A 48 4.07 -20.11 -3.23
C CYS A 48 2.56 -19.84 -3.16
N LEU A 49 1.83 -20.26 -4.20
CA LEU A 49 0.40 -19.97 -4.33
C LEU A 49 -0.45 -20.87 -3.43
N ASP A 50 -0.03 -22.12 -3.26
CA ASP A 50 -0.81 -23.24 -2.73
C ASP A 50 -0.21 -23.88 -1.47
N ASN A 51 1.01 -23.53 -1.08
CA ASN A 51 1.66 -24.08 0.11
C ASN A 51 2.15 -23.00 1.10
N GLY A 52 2.12 -23.34 2.38
CA GLY A 52 2.65 -22.52 3.47
C GLY A 52 1.64 -21.54 4.11
N ARG A 53 2.15 -20.76 5.08
CA ARG A 53 1.37 -19.74 5.80
C ARG A 53 1.10 -18.56 4.86
N ASN A 54 -0.08 -17.96 4.97
CA ASN A 54 -0.41 -16.75 4.22
C ASN A 54 0.59 -15.63 4.53
N ALA A 55 1.10 -15.01 3.47
CA ALA A 55 1.94 -13.83 3.57
C ALA A 55 1.09 -12.57 3.75
N ILE A 56 1.67 -11.58 4.43
CA ILE A 56 1.16 -10.21 4.40
C ILE A 56 1.23 -9.69 2.97
N ASP A 57 0.29 -8.84 2.59
CA ASP A 57 0.26 -8.20 1.28
C ASP A 57 1.62 -7.56 0.92
N PRO A 58 2.20 -7.90 -0.26
CA PRO A 58 3.49 -7.37 -0.69
C PRO A 58 3.49 -5.84 -0.85
N ILE A 59 2.39 -5.23 -1.28
CA ILE A 59 2.25 -3.77 -1.39
C ILE A 59 2.38 -3.14 -0.01
N ARG A 60 1.75 -3.74 1.01
CA ARG A 60 1.85 -3.25 2.39
C ARG A 60 3.29 -3.29 2.89
N MET A 61 3.99 -4.40 2.66
CA MET A 61 5.39 -4.56 3.08
C MET A 61 6.29 -3.53 2.37
N PHE A 62 6.10 -3.34 1.06
CA PHE A 62 6.83 -2.34 0.29
C PHE A 62 6.58 -0.93 0.81
N LYS A 63 5.33 -0.55 1.08
CA LYS A 63 4.98 0.76 1.65
C LYS A 63 5.67 0.99 3.00
N TYR A 64 5.78 -0.02 3.86
CA TYR A 64 6.53 0.12 5.11
C TYR A 64 8.03 0.37 4.89
N LEU A 65 8.64 -0.32 3.94
CA LEU A 65 10.05 -0.10 3.60
C LEU A 65 10.27 1.28 2.97
N LEU A 66 9.37 1.70 2.07
CA LEU A 66 9.40 3.03 1.46
C LEU A 66 9.31 4.11 2.53
N LEU A 67 8.35 4.01 3.45
CA LEU A 67 8.19 4.95 4.57
C LEU A 67 9.40 4.99 5.51
N LYS A 68 10.14 3.89 5.64
CA LYS A 68 11.39 3.85 6.43
C LYS A 68 12.56 4.54 5.72
N SER A 69 12.53 4.60 4.39
CA SER A 69 13.64 5.08 3.57
C SER A 69 13.61 6.58 3.25
N ILE A 70 12.45 7.23 3.43
CA ILE A 70 12.22 8.65 3.12
C ILE A 70 12.28 9.53 4.37
#